data_AF-A0A1R1JSE2-F1
#
_entry.id   AF-A0A1R1JSE2-F1
#
_cell.length_a   1.000
_cell.length_b   1.000
_cell.length_c   1.000
_cell.angle_alpha   90.00
_cell.angle_beta   90.00
_cell.angle_gamma   90.00
#
_symmetry.space_group_name_H-M   'P 1'
#
loop_
_entity.id
_entity.type
_entity.pdbx_description
1 polymer ?
#
loop_
_entity_poly.entity_id
_entity_poly.type
_entity_poly.pdbx_seq_one_letter_code
_entity_poly.pdbx_strand_id
1 'polypeptide(L)'
;MNGQIALLAMRKRGKRPSDVFVLVLDAEPQQRGFMAAEEAINCGGFPEIDITPSDVPNLLDLRCLRGVRVHICGCDAQRVRAVANHVREFEPSEILAVADGNILRWKPKP
;
A
#
# COMPACT_ATOMS: atom_id res chain seq x y z
N MET A 1 -4.93 -1.94 -9.07
CA MET A 1 -4.32 -1.09 -8.04
C MET A 1 -4.90 0.31 -8.09
N ASN A 2 -5.32 0.86 -6.94
CA ASN A 2 -5.90 2.19 -6.79
C ASN A 2 -5.19 3.01 -5.69
N GLY A 3 -5.27 4.35 -5.70
CA GLY A 3 -4.68 5.27 -4.70
C GLY A 3 -3.29 5.81 -5.06
N GLN A 4 -2.58 5.17 -6.00
CA GLN A 4 -1.24 5.58 -6.43
C GLN A 4 -1.22 6.97 -7.10
N ILE A 5 -2.31 7.35 -7.79
CA ILE A 5 -2.37 8.62 -8.52
C ILE A 5 -2.48 9.78 -7.52
N ALA A 6 -3.34 9.65 -6.52
CA ALA A 6 -3.54 10.64 -5.47
C ALA A 6 -2.27 10.79 -4.63
N LEU A 7 -1.59 9.69 -4.31
CA LEU A 7 -0.33 9.70 -3.60
C LEU A 7 0.76 10.48 -4.36
N LEU A 8 0.88 10.24 -5.68
CA LEU A 8 1.80 10.98 -6.53
C LEU A 8 1.41 12.46 -6.66
N ALA A 9 0.12 12.77 -6.75
CA ALA A 9 -0.38 14.13 -6.80
C ALA A 9 -0.08 14.90 -5.50
N MET A 10 -0.25 14.27 -4.33
CA MET A 10 0.16 14.83 -3.04
C MET A 10 1.65 15.20 -3.02
N ARG A 11 2.51 14.27 -3.47
CA ARG A 11 3.97 14.49 -3.53
C ARG A 11 4.35 15.64 -4.46
N LYS A 12 3.71 15.73 -5.64
CA LYS A 12 3.90 16.84 -6.58
C LYS A 12 3.53 18.20 -5.98
N ARG A 13 2.62 18.23 -5.00
CA ARG A 13 2.24 19.43 -4.24
C ARG A 13 3.13 19.70 -3.01
N GLY A 14 4.23 18.97 -2.87
CA GLY A 14 5.16 19.11 -1.75
C GLY A 14 4.76 18.36 -0.47
N LYS A 15 3.63 17.64 -0.46
CA LYS A 15 3.21 16.82 0.69
C LYS A 15 3.92 15.48 0.64
N ARG A 16 4.70 15.15 1.67
CA ARG A 16 5.44 13.88 1.78
C ARG A 16 4.85 13.04 2.91
N PRO A 17 3.97 12.07 2.62
CA PRO A 17 3.44 11.20 3.66
C PRO A 17 4.57 10.35 4.25
N SER A 18 4.63 10.26 5.57
CA SER A 18 5.58 9.40 6.28
C SER A 18 5.14 7.93 6.28
N ASP A 19 3.83 7.71 6.22
CA ASP A 19 3.18 6.41 6.33
C ASP A 19 2.16 6.26 5.19
N VAL A 20 2.12 5.07 4.58
CA VAL A 20 1.14 4.68 3.55
C VAL A 20 0.57 3.31 3.91
N PHE A 21 -0.75 3.17 3.84
CA PHE A 21 -1.45 1.91 4.03
C PHE A 21 -1.61 1.20 2.68
N VAL A 22 -1.35 -0.10 2.65
CA VAL A 22 -1.55 -0.95 1.48
C VAL A 22 -2.54 -2.03 1.88
N LEU A 23 -3.75 -1.94 1.33
CA LEU A 23 -4.82 -2.89 1.59
C LEU A 23 -4.82 -3.97 0.51
N VAL A 24 -4.58 -5.21 0.92
CA VAL A 24 -4.69 -6.41 0.08
C VAL A 24 -6.11 -6.93 0.24
N LEU A 25 -6.93 -6.72 -0.78
CA LEU A 25 -8.36 -7.03 -0.76
C LEU A 25 -8.62 -8.47 -1.19
N ASP A 26 -9.57 -9.13 -0.52
CA ASP A 26 -9.99 -10.50 -0.86
C ASP A 26 -11.13 -10.54 -1.90
N ALA A 27 -11.76 -9.40 -2.15
CA ALA A 27 -12.84 -9.23 -3.12
C ALA A 27 -12.66 -7.94 -3.93
N GLU A 28 -13.16 -7.95 -5.16
CA GLU A 28 -13.23 -6.73 -5.97
C GLU A 28 -14.17 -5.71 -5.33
N PRO A 29 -13.75 -4.44 -5.17
CA PRO A 29 -14.61 -3.41 -4.62
C PRO A 29 -15.77 -3.13 -5.58
N GLN A 30 -17.00 -3.46 -5.19
CA GLN A 30 -18.16 -3.31 -6.07
C GLN A 30 -18.52 -1.85 -6.33
N GLN A 31 -18.47 -0.99 -5.29
CA GLN A 31 -18.55 0.48 -5.37
C GLN A 31 -17.98 1.05 -4.07
N ARG A 32 -17.01 1.97 -4.15
CA ARG A 32 -16.44 2.56 -2.94
C ARG A 32 -16.66 4.07 -2.78
N GLY A 33 -16.94 4.82 -3.84
CA GLY A 33 -17.14 6.28 -3.75
C GLY A 33 -16.02 6.91 -2.90
N PHE A 34 -16.37 7.62 -1.83
CA PHE A 34 -15.40 8.23 -0.88
C PHE A 34 -14.52 7.23 -0.10
N MET A 35 -14.82 5.93 -0.14
CA MET A 35 -14.04 4.88 0.52
C MET A 35 -13.01 4.22 -0.40
N ALA A 36 -12.89 4.63 -1.67
CA ALA A 36 -11.83 4.14 -2.52
C ALA A 36 -10.54 4.89 -2.17
N ALA A 37 -9.39 4.22 -2.24
CA ALA A 37 -8.12 4.78 -1.79
C ALA A 37 -7.80 6.17 -2.37
N GLU A 38 -8.10 6.39 -3.65
CA GLU A 38 -7.88 7.67 -4.34
C GLU A 38 -8.77 8.80 -3.77
N GLU A 39 -10.06 8.54 -3.61
CA GLU A 39 -11.04 9.48 -3.05
C GLU A 39 -10.79 9.74 -1.56
N ALA A 40 -10.45 8.70 -0.80
CA ALA A 40 -10.14 8.80 0.63
C ALA A 40 -8.98 9.79 0.85
N ILE A 41 -7.91 9.69 0.06
CA ILE A 41 -6.79 10.63 0.10
C ILE A 41 -7.25 12.06 -0.22
N ASN A 42 -8.05 12.23 -1.26
CA ASN A 42 -8.54 13.54 -1.68
C ASN A 42 -9.46 14.19 -0.62
N CYS A 43 -10.15 13.38 0.17
CA CYS A 43 -10.99 13.80 1.30
C CYS A 43 -10.21 13.98 2.62
N GLY A 44 -8.88 13.82 2.62
CA GLY A 44 -8.04 14.00 3.80
C GLY A 44 -7.89 12.77 4.69
N GLY A 45 -8.31 11.59 4.21
CA GLY A 45 -8.01 10.31 4.83
C GLY A 45 -6.53 9.94 4.77
N PHE A 46 -6.19 8.79 5.34
CA PHE A 46 -4.82 8.29 5.29
C PHE A 46 -4.39 7.98 3.85
N PRO A 47 -3.12 8.22 3.49
CA PRO A 47 -2.53 7.73 2.25
C PRO A 47 -2.69 6.21 2.14
N GLU A 48 -3.43 5.76 1.13
CA GLU A 48 -3.79 4.36 0.96
C GLU A 48 -3.57 3.89 -0.49
N ILE A 49 -3.28 2.60 -0.64
CA ILE A 49 -3.26 1.89 -1.92
C ILE A 49 -4.10 0.62 -1.77
N ASP A 50 -5.07 0.42 -2.65
CA ASP A 50 -5.82 -0.83 -2.76
C ASP A 50 -5.15 -1.76 -3.79
N ILE A 51 -4.87 -3.00 -3.37
CA ILE A 51 -4.46 -4.12 -4.21
C ILE A 51 -5.62 -5.11 -4.26
N THR A 52 -6.31 -5.14 -5.39
CA THR A 52 -7.51 -5.96 -5.65
C THR A 52 -7.13 -7.41 -5.91
N PRO A 53 -8.06 -8.40 -5.84
CA PRO A 53 -7.77 -9.78 -6.21
C PRO A 53 -7.22 -9.96 -7.63
N SER A 54 -7.69 -9.16 -8.59
CA SER A 54 -7.24 -9.20 -9.99
C SER A 54 -5.83 -8.66 -10.21
N ASP A 55 -5.29 -7.89 -9.27
CA ASP A 55 -3.91 -7.43 -9.33
C ASP A 55 -2.93 -8.61 -9.14
N VAL A 56 -1.82 -8.60 -9.88
CA VAL A 56 -0.74 -9.58 -9.69
C VAL A 56 0.38 -8.90 -8.91
N PRO A 57 0.61 -9.23 -7.62
CA PRO A 57 1.47 -8.46 -6.73
C PRO A 57 2.85 -8.12 -7.29
N ASN A 58 3.53 -9.09 -7.91
CA ASN A 58 4.88 -8.94 -8.46
C ASN A 58 4.96 -8.15 -9.77
N LEU A 59 3.82 -7.77 -10.36
CA LEU A 59 3.76 -6.93 -11.56
C LEU A 59 3.40 -5.48 -11.25
N LEU A 60 3.10 -5.15 -9.98
CA LEU A 60 2.71 -3.81 -9.58
C LEU A 60 3.90 -2.86 -9.54
N ASP A 61 3.75 -1.67 -10.10
CA ASP A 61 4.72 -0.58 -9.90
C ASP A 61 4.43 0.16 -8.59
N LEU A 62 5.22 -0.16 -7.57
CA LEU A 62 5.08 0.41 -6.23
C LEU A 62 6.18 1.44 -5.92
N ARG A 63 6.81 2.06 -6.94
CA ARG A 63 7.81 3.13 -6.76
C ARG A 63 7.29 4.32 -5.96
N CYS A 64 5.97 4.52 -5.96
CA CYS A 64 5.32 5.52 -5.12
C CYS A 64 5.51 5.26 -3.61
N LEU A 65 5.98 4.09 -3.19
CA LEU A 65 6.27 3.72 -1.79
C LEU A 65 7.73 3.93 -1.38
N ARG A 66 8.59 4.45 -2.26
CA ARG A 66 9.98 4.77 -1.91
C ARG A 66 10.05 5.72 -0.71
N GLY A 67 10.90 5.37 0.25
CA GLY A 67 11.23 6.18 1.44
C GLY A 67 10.12 6.31 2.48
N VAL A 68 8.97 5.64 2.33
CA VAL A 68 7.86 5.72 3.28
C VAL A 68 7.77 4.45 4.13
N ARG A 69 7.17 4.58 5.33
CA ARG A 69 6.73 3.42 6.09
C ARG A 69 5.48 2.85 5.43
N VAL A 70 5.50 1.56 5.15
CA VAL A 70 4.38 0.86 4.52
C VAL A 70 3.72 -0.05 5.53
N HIS A 71 2.40 0.11 5.70
CA HIS A 71 1.56 -0.77 6.52
C HIS A 71 0.72 -1.65 5.59
N ILE A 72 0.96 -2.96 5.60
CA ILE A 72 0.30 -3.90 4.68
C ILE A 72 -0.70 -4.75 5.47
N CYS A 73 -1.96 -4.67 5.06
CA CYS A 73 -3.08 -5.34 5.74
C CYS A 73 -3.88 -6.16 4.72
N GLY A 74 -4.35 -7.34 5.12
CA GLY A 74 -5.22 -8.20 4.31
C GLY A 74 -5.53 -9.51 5.04
N CYS A 75 -6.52 -10.26 4.57
CA CYS A 75 -6.86 -11.55 5.19
C CYS A 75 -6.08 -12.72 4.57
N ASP A 76 -5.79 -12.70 3.26
CA ASP A 76 -4.90 -13.68 2.64
C ASP A 76 -3.43 -13.41 3.00
N ALA A 77 -2.92 -14.16 3.97
CA ALA A 77 -1.55 -14.04 4.46
C ALA A 77 -0.48 -14.37 3.41
N GLN A 78 -0.76 -15.28 2.46
CA GLN A 78 0.18 -15.59 1.37
C GLN A 78 0.28 -14.39 0.42
N ARG A 79 -0.85 -13.78 0.08
CA ARG A 79 -0.90 -12.60 -0.77
C ARG A 79 -0.29 -11.37 -0.08
N VAL A 80 -0.53 -11.17 1.21
CA VAL A 80 0.12 -10.13 2.02
C VAL A 80 1.65 -10.30 1.99
N ARG A 81 2.15 -11.52 2.18
CA ARG A 81 3.60 -11.79 2.06
C ARG A 81 4.15 -11.49 0.67
N ALA A 82 3.41 -11.86 -0.39
CA ALA A 82 3.83 -11.56 -1.76
C ALA A 82 3.94 -10.05 -2.00
N VAL A 83 2.95 -9.27 -1.55
CA VAL A 83 2.99 -7.80 -1.62
C VAL A 83 4.15 -7.25 -0.78
N ALA A 84 4.33 -7.71 0.46
CA ALA A 84 5.40 -7.24 1.33
C ALA A 84 6.79 -7.51 0.73
N ASN A 85 6.99 -8.68 0.11
CA ASN A 85 8.23 -9.00 -0.56
C ASN A 85 8.49 -8.09 -1.77
N HIS A 86 7.47 -7.86 -2.59
CA HIS A 86 7.57 -6.98 -3.76
C HIS A 86 7.83 -5.52 -3.39
N VAL A 87 7.15 -5.02 -2.35
CA VAL A 87 7.32 -3.66 -1.83
C VAL A 87 8.77 -3.36 -1.44
N ARG A 88 9.54 -4.35 -0.97
CA ARG A 88 10.95 -4.18 -0.60
C ARG A 88 11.83 -3.71 -1.77
N GLU A 89 11.49 -4.11 -2.99
CA GLU A 89 12.25 -3.75 -4.21
C GLU A 89 12.19 -2.25 -4.52
N PHE A 90 11.23 -1.54 -3.92
CA PHE A 90 11.00 -0.10 -4.16
C PHE A 90 11.60 0.80 -3.08
N GLU A 91 12.46 0.24 -2.22
CA GLU A 91 13.21 0.96 -1.18
C GLU A 91 12.32 1.78 -0.21
N PRO A 92 11.33 1.16 0.46
CA PRO A 92 10.58 1.81 1.54
C PRO A 92 11.50 2.01 2.76
N SER A 93 11.13 2.91 3.67
CA SER A 93 11.91 3.14 4.89
C SER A 93 11.66 2.07 5.96
N GLU A 94 10.47 1.45 5.94
CA GLU A 94 10.07 0.36 6.83
C GLU A 94 8.84 -0.33 6.24
N ILE A 95 8.68 -1.63 6.51
CA ILE A 95 7.47 -2.38 6.20
C ILE A 95 6.97 -3.03 7.48
N LEU A 96 5.68 -2.86 7.76
CA LEU A 96 4.92 -3.57 8.78
C LEU A 96 3.78 -4.30 8.07
N ALA A 97 3.75 -5.62 8.11
CA ALA A 97 2.70 -6.41 7.47
C ALA A 97 2.07 -7.39 8.46
N VAL A 98 0.75 -7.51 8.46
CA VAL A 98 0.04 -8.49 9.29
C VAL A 98 -0.22 -9.75 8.46
N ALA A 99 0.36 -10.88 8.86
CA ALA A 99 0.18 -12.17 8.19
C ALA A 99 0.19 -13.31 9.21
N ASP A 100 -0.74 -14.26 9.10
CA ASP A 100 -0.93 -15.39 10.03
C ASP A 100 -0.97 -14.98 11.51
N GLY A 101 -1.67 -13.88 11.84
CA GLY A 101 -1.75 -13.37 13.21
C GLY A 101 -0.44 -12.82 13.78
N ASN A 102 0.60 -12.66 12.94
CA ASN A 102 1.89 -12.12 13.31
C ASN A 102 2.19 -10.81 12.57
N ILE A 103 3.06 -9.99 13.15
CA ILE A 103 3.58 -8.79 12.49
C ILE A 103 4.94 -9.13 11.86
N LEU A 104 4.98 -9.12 10.53
CA LEU A 104 6.21 -9.14 9.76
C LEU A 104 6.77 -7.72 9.69
N ARG A 105 7.99 -7.53 10.19
CA ARG A 105 8.69 -6.25 10.16
C ARG A 105 9.94 -6.35 9.30
N TRP A 106 10.10 -5.40 8.39
CA TRP A 106 11.32 -5.25 7.60
C TRP A 106 11.81 -3.80 7.64
N LYS A 107 13.13 -3.64 7.66
CA LYS A 107 13.83 -2.36 7.50
C LYS A 107 15.07 -2.55 6.62
N PRO A 108 15.49 -1.51 5.87
CA PRO A 108 16.79 -1.53 5.21
C PRO A 108 17.90 -1.67 6.25
N LYS A 109 18.99 -2.35 5.88
CA LYS A 109 20.19 -2.39 6.71
C LYS A 109 20.82 -0.99 6.76
N PRO A 110 21.40 -0.58 7.90
CA PRO A 110 22.11 0.69 8.01
C PRO A 110 23.32 0.75 7.07
#